data_AF-A0A1E3P4Z7-F1
#
_entry.id   AF-A0A1E3P4Z7-F1
#
_cell.length_a   1.000
_cell.length_b   1.000
_cell.length_c   1.000
_cell.angle_alpha   90.00
_cell.angle_beta   90.00
_cell.angle_gamma   90.00
#
_symmetry.space_group_name_H-M   'P 1'
#
loop_
_entity.id
_entity.type
_entity.pdbx_description
1 polymer ?
#
loop_
_entity_poly.entity_id
_entity_poly.type
_entity_poly.pdbx_seq_one_letter_code
_entity_poly.pdbx_strand_id
1 'polypeptide(L)'
;MSDELKIEYLPHRKRVHDPLNTIQVENEENESSRVQSSRVNRANNRRFAYEVSTFNTQNEILTLNQLNKRKKPVSFARSAIHNWGLYALEPIAQKEMIIEYVGERIRQQVADFREKAYLKSGIGSSYLFRIDENTVIDATKKGGIARFINHCCQPSCTAKIIKVEGQKRIVIYALRDIAANEELTYDYKFERETNDNERVRCLCGAPGCKGYLN
;
A
#
# COMPACT_ATOMS: atom_id res chain seq x y z
N MET A 1 22.38 4.35 19.83
CA MET A 1 22.90 3.12 19.19
C MET A 1 23.03 3.46 17.71
N SER A 2 24.25 3.50 17.20
CA SER A 2 24.68 4.28 16.03
C SER A 2 24.01 3.93 14.70
N ASP A 3 23.01 4.73 14.31
CA ASP A 3 22.89 5.67 13.18
C ASP A 3 23.37 5.32 11.76
N GLU A 4 24.24 4.32 11.54
CA GLU A 4 24.75 4.01 10.20
C GLU A 4 23.81 3.07 9.39
N LEU A 5 22.94 2.32 10.07
CA LEU A 5 22.10 1.29 9.45
C LEU A 5 20.81 1.84 8.80
N LYS A 6 20.44 3.10 9.04
CA LYS A 6 19.24 3.73 8.43
C LYS A 6 19.47 4.07 6.94
N ILE A 7 20.72 4.20 6.50
CA ILE A 7 21.11 4.65 5.15
C ILE A 7 20.93 3.55 4.08
N GLU A 8 20.94 2.28 4.47
CA GLU A 8 20.90 1.12 3.54
C GLU A 8 19.51 0.81 2.97
N TYR A 9 18.48 1.56 3.35
CA TYR A 9 17.08 1.20 3.09
C TYR A 9 16.68 1.23 1.59
N LEU A 10 17.47 1.87 0.71
CA LEU A 10 17.00 2.26 -0.63
C LEU A 10 17.99 2.25 -1.84
N PRO A 11 19.07 1.44 -1.97
CA PRO A 11 19.93 1.56 -3.14
C PRO A 11 19.90 0.33 -4.07
N HIS A 12 18.93 0.19 -4.98
CA HIS A 12 19.13 -0.64 -6.18
C HIS A 12 18.52 0.02 -7.44
N ARG A 13 19.36 0.81 -8.12
CA ARG A 13 19.09 1.55 -9.36
C ARG A 13 19.37 0.67 -10.59
N LYS A 14 18.47 0.68 -11.59
CA LYS A 14 18.82 0.49 -13.01
C LYS A 14 18.51 1.78 -13.79
N ARG A 15 19.28 2.04 -14.85
CA ARG A 15 19.31 3.31 -15.59
C ARG A 15 18.05 3.49 -16.47
N VAL A 16 17.69 4.75 -16.69
CA VAL A 16 16.42 5.28 -17.22
C VAL A 16 16.24 5.09 -18.75
N HIS A 17 17.13 4.38 -19.45
CA HIS A 17 17.18 4.45 -20.92
C HIS A 17 16.79 3.22 -21.73
N ASP A 18 16.27 2.16 -21.13
CA ASP A 18 15.72 1.04 -21.91
C ASP A 18 14.18 1.11 -21.93
N PRO A 19 13.54 1.10 -23.11
CA PRO A 19 12.09 0.96 -23.18
C PRO A 19 11.70 -0.38 -22.55
N LEU A 20 10.81 -0.34 -21.56
CA LEU A 20 10.28 -1.53 -20.91
C LEU A 20 9.32 -2.25 -21.86
N ASN A 21 9.89 -3.09 -22.72
CA ASN A 21 9.16 -4.10 -23.46
C ASN A 21 9.12 -5.37 -22.59
N THR A 22 8.16 -5.44 -21.67
CA THR A 22 7.94 -6.63 -20.83
C THR A 22 6.54 -7.21 -20.95
N ILE A 23 5.95 -7.08 -22.14
CA ILE A 23 4.86 -7.95 -22.56
C ILE A 23 5.42 -8.83 -23.69
N GLN A 24 5.99 -9.98 -23.34
CA GLN A 24 5.93 -11.11 -24.26
C GLN A 24 4.46 -11.54 -24.23
N VAL A 25 3.71 -11.11 -25.25
CA VAL A 25 2.41 -11.67 -25.55
C VAL A 25 2.69 -13.08 -26.06
N GLU A 26 2.80 -14.05 -25.14
CA GLU A 26 2.52 -15.42 -25.50
C GLU A 26 1.00 -15.47 -25.72
N ASN A 27 0.62 -15.52 -26.99
CA ASN A 27 -0.73 -15.76 -27.46
C ASN A 27 -1.16 -17.16 -26.98
N GLU A 28 -1.76 -17.25 -25.81
CA GLU A 28 -2.67 -18.34 -25.47
C GLU A 28 -3.98 -17.74 -24.96
N GLU A 29 -5.04 -18.13 -25.64
CA GLU A 29 -6.42 -17.67 -25.51
C GLU A 29 -6.93 -17.86 -24.08
N ASN A 30 -7.19 -16.76 -23.35
CA ASN A 30 -8.06 -16.83 -22.17
C ASN A 30 -8.87 -15.53 -22.00
N GLU A 31 -9.94 -15.46 -22.78
CA GLU A 31 -10.87 -14.35 -22.93
C GLU A 31 -11.86 -14.23 -21.73
N SER A 32 -11.38 -14.10 -20.48
CA SER A 32 -12.30 -14.10 -19.32
C SER A 32 -12.00 -13.18 -18.12
N SER A 33 -11.35 -12.03 -18.30
CA SER A 33 -11.29 -11.01 -17.21
C SER A 33 -11.55 -9.58 -17.68
N ARG A 34 -12.74 -9.34 -18.23
CA ARG A 34 -13.23 -7.97 -18.44
C ARG A 34 -13.41 -7.31 -17.05
N VAL A 35 -12.58 -6.33 -16.72
CA VAL A 35 -12.66 -5.56 -15.46
C VAL A 35 -14.08 -4.98 -15.34
N GLN A 36 -14.86 -5.50 -14.40
CA GLN A 36 -16.27 -5.15 -14.23
C GLN A 36 -16.40 -3.81 -13.50
N SER A 37 -17.39 -3.01 -13.90
CA SER A 37 -17.64 -1.69 -13.29
C SER A 37 -17.91 -1.79 -11.78
N SER A 38 -17.60 -0.72 -11.05
CA SER A 38 -17.82 -0.62 -9.60
C SER A 38 -19.25 -0.98 -9.15
N ARG A 39 -20.27 -0.66 -9.96
CA ARG A 39 -21.67 -1.02 -9.70
C ARG A 39 -21.89 -2.54 -9.73
N VAL A 40 -21.31 -3.22 -10.72
CA VAL A 40 -21.42 -4.68 -10.89
C VAL A 40 -20.69 -5.41 -9.77
N ASN A 41 -19.48 -4.95 -9.40
CA ASN A 41 -18.73 -5.50 -8.26
C ASN A 41 -19.54 -5.43 -6.96
N ARG A 42 -20.26 -4.32 -6.76
CA ARG A 42 -21.12 -4.14 -5.57
C ARG A 42 -22.33 -5.09 -5.56
N ALA A 43 -22.93 -5.34 -6.72
CA ALA A 43 -24.05 -6.28 -6.86
C ALA A 43 -23.60 -7.74 -6.64
N ASN A 44 -22.48 -8.15 -7.25
CA ASN A 44 -21.92 -9.49 -7.10
C ASN A 44 -21.56 -9.80 -5.65
N ASN A 45 -20.94 -8.84 -4.96
CA ASN A 45 -20.56 -9.01 -3.57
C ASN A 45 -21.78 -9.05 -2.61
N ARG A 46 -22.89 -8.37 -2.96
CA ARG A 46 -24.16 -8.48 -2.22
C ARG A 46 -24.77 -9.88 -2.39
N ARG A 47 -24.73 -10.45 -3.60
CA ARG A 47 -25.21 -11.82 -3.87
C ARG A 47 -24.39 -12.85 -3.11
N PHE A 48 -23.06 -12.77 -3.20
CA PHE A 48 -22.15 -13.66 -2.48
C PHE A 48 -22.39 -13.64 -0.97
N ALA A 49 -22.54 -12.45 -0.36
CA ALA A 49 -22.82 -12.34 1.06
C ALA A 49 -24.16 -12.99 1.48
N TYR A 50 -25.19 -12.92 0.62
CA TYR A 50 -26.49 -13.53 0.87
C TYR A 50 -26.43 -15.06 0.76
N GLU A 51 -25.78 -15.58 -0.29
CA GLU A 51 -25.56 -17.01 -0.47
C GLU A 51 -24.80 -17.60 0.72
N VAL A 52 -23.71 -16.95 1.11
CA VAL A 52 -22.89 -17.31 2.27
C VAL A 52 -23.68 -17.28 3.59
N SER A 53 -24.54 -16.27 3.80
CA SER A 53 -25.38 -16.21 5.00
C SER A 53 -26.45 -17.31 5.09
N THR A 54 -26.78 -17.92 3.95
CA THR A 54 -27.77 -19.01 3.89
C THR A 54 -27.15 -20.34 4.33
N PHE A 55 -25.83 -20.50 4.23
CA PHE A 55 -25.11 -21.67 4.72
C PHE A 55 -24.72 -21.48 6.20
N ASN A 56 -25.57 -22.00 7.09
CA ASN A 56 -25.49 -21.83 8.53
C ASN A 56 -24.41 -22.73 9.18
N THR A 57 -23.14 -22.41 9.00
CA THR A 57 -22.04 -23.00 9.80
C THR A 57 -21.44 -21.97 10.74
N GLN A 58 -21.52 -22.29 12.03
CA GLN A 58 -21.17 -21.50 13.21
C GLN A 58 -19.68 -21.13 13.32
N ASN A 59 -19.11 -20.37 12.40
CA ASN A 59 -17.76 -19.84 12.61
C ASN A 59 -17.63 -18.42 12.05
N GLU A 60 -16.90 -17.60 12.79
CA GLU A 60 -16.51 -16.19 12.56
C GLU A 60 -15.79 -15.91 11.22
N ILE A 61 -15.79 -16.87 10.29
CA ILE A 61 -15.11 -16.90 8.99
C ILE A 61 -15.79 -15.96 7.97
N LEU A 62 -17.03 -15.52 8.23
CA LEU A 62 -17.89 -14.88 7.22
C LEU A 62 -18.24 -13.42 7.49
N THR A 63 -17.62 -12.76 8.48
CA THR A 63 -17.55 -11.29 8.50
C THR A 63 -16.63 -10.81 7.39
N LEU A 64 -17.13 -10.92 6.15
CA LEU A 64 -16.54 -10.34 4.95
C LEU A 64 -16.11 -8.92 5.26
N ASN A 65 -14.80 -8.68 5.30
CA ASN A 65 -14.22 -7.38 5.62
C ASN A 65 -14.98 -6.31 4.82
N GLN A 66 -15.73 -5.46 5.54
CA GLN A 66 -16.67 -4.51 4.96
C GLN A 66 -15.97 -3.55 3.98
N LEU A 67 -14.69 -3.31 4.21
CA LEU A 67 -13.84 -2.44 3.39
C LEU A 67 -13.36 -3.12 2.11
N ASN A 68 -13.14 -4.44 2.12
CA ASN A 68 -12.80 -5.19 0.91
C ASN A 68 -13.91 -5.10 -0.16
N LYS A 69 -15.15 -4.83 0.24
CA LYS A 69 -16.29 -4.68 -0.68
C LYS A 69 -16.21 -3.45 -1.60
N ARG A 70 -15.39 -2.46 -1.24
CA ARG A 70 -15.26 -1.17 -1.95
C ARG A 70 -13.87 -0.96 -2.54
N LYS A 71 -13.04 -2.01 -2.56
CA LYS A 71 -11.69 -1.94 -3.10
C LYS A 71 -11.72 -1.67 -4.61
N LYS A 72 -10.88 -0.73 -5.05
CA LYS A 72 -10.68 -0.42 -6.47
C LYS A 72 -9.72 -1.42 -7.12
N PRO A 73 -9.87 -1.70 -8.43
CA PRO A 73 -8.94 -2.56 -9.15
C PRO A 73 -7.59 -1.84 -9.26
N VAL A 74 -6.58 -2.44 -8.65
CA VAL A 74 -5.21 -1.92 -8.60
C VAL A 74 -4.26 -3.09 -8.80
N SER A 75 -3.14 -2.86 -9.47
CA SER A 75 -2.09 -3.85 -9.70
C SER A 75 -0.74 -3.32 -9.24
N PHE A 76 0.18 -4.20 -8.88
CA PHE A 76 1.55 -3.80 -8.60
C PHE A 76 2.42 -4.02 -9.84
N ALA A 77 3.30 -3.08 -10.12
CA ALA A 77 4.25 -3.14 -11.22
C ALA A 77 5.58 -2.49 -10.82
N ARG A 78 6.59 -2.58 -11.67
CA ARG A 78 7.88 -1.95 -11.42
C ARG A 78 7.70 -0.43 -11.36
N SER A 79 8.18 0.20 -10.29
CA SER A 79 8.05 1.64 -10.07
C SER A 79 9.30 2.41 -10.44
N ALA A 80 9.08 3.66 -10.85
CA ALA A 80 10.13 4.65 -11.06
C ALA A 80 10.71 5.19 -9.73
N ILE A 81 9.91 5.19 -8.65
CA ILE A 81 10.29 5.73 -7.34
C ILE A 81 11.09 4.70 -6.56
N HIS A 82 10.51 3.53 -6.36
CA HIS A 82 11.15 2.47 -5.60
C HIS A 82 10.61 1.12 -5.99
N ASN A 83 11.51 0.23 -6.36
CA ASN A 83 11.28 -1.17 -6.64
C ASN A 83 9.91 -1.52 -7.26
N TRP A 84 8.90 -1.73 -6.42
CA TRP A 84 7.52 -1.98 -6.81
C TRP A 84 6.63 -0.82 -6.40
N GLY A 85 5.71 -0.45 -7.27
CA GLY A 85 4.65 0.55 -7.04
C GLY A 85 3.28 -0.07 -7.23
N LEU A 86 2.26 0.60 -6.69
CA LEU A 86 0.86 0.23 -6.90
C LEU A 86 0.21 1.19 -7.91
N TYR A 87 -0.45 0.65 -8.92
CA TYR A 87 -1.03 1.39 -10.04
C TYR A 87 -2.54 1.21 -10.09
N ALA A 88 -3.26 2.28 -10.43
CA ALA A 88 -4.70 2.21 -10.67
C ALA A 88 -4.98 1.52 -12.01
N LEU A 89 -5.89 0.53 -12.06
CA LEU A 89 -6.28 -0.09 -13.35
C LEU A 89 -7.47 0.63 -14.01
N GLU A 90 -8.20 1.43 -13.24
CA GLU A 90 -9.33 2.24 -13.70
C GLU A 90 -9.14 3.69 -13.22
N PRO A 91 -9.77 4.69 -13.86
CA PRO A 91 -9.78 6.04 -13.33
C PRO A 91 -10.50 6.07 -11.97
N ILE A 92 -9.88 6.70 -10.98
CA ILE A 92 -10.40 6.81 -9.60
C ILE A 92 -10.69 8.29 -9.33
N ALA A 93 -11.92 8.59 -8.92
CA ALA A 93 -12.32 9.96 -8.62
C ALA A 93 -11.78 10.43 -7.26
N GLN A 94 -11.59 11.73 -7.12
CA GLN A 94 -11.21 12.38 -5.87
C GLN A 94 -12.14 11.95 -4.71
N LYS A 95 -11.55 11.76 -3.52
CA LYS A 95 -12.21 11.33 -2.27
C LYS A 95 -12.79 9.90 -2.30
N GLU A 96 -12.58 9.12 -3.36
CA GLU A 96 -12.95 7.71 -3.36
C GLU A 96 -11.98 6.87 -2.52
N MET A 97 -12.53 5.82 -1.91
CA MET A 97 -11.75 4.79 -1.23
C MET A 97 -11.06 3.91 -2.26
N ILE A 98 -9.77 3.64 -2.06
CA ILE A 98 -8.97 2.79 -2.95
C ILE A 98 -8.78 1.39 -2.35
N ILE A 99 -8.11 1.32 -1.20
CA ILE A 99 -7.72 0.05 -0.57
C ILE A 99 -7.48 0.23 0.94
N GLU A 100 -7.70 -0.81 1.73
CA GLU A 100 -7.27 -0.88 3.12
C GLU A 100 -5.79 -1.28 3.21
N TYR A 101 -5.04 -0.64 4.09
CA TYR A 101 -3.70 -1.09 4.47
C TYR A 101 -3.82 -2.17 5.54
N VAL A 102 -3.67 -3.43 5.13
CA VAL A 102 -3.82 -4.61 5.99
C VAL A 102 -2.44 -5.16 6.35
N GLY A 103 -2.28 -5.53 7.62
CA GLY A 103 -1.11 -6.24 8.16
C GLY A 103 -1.39 -6.78 9.57
N GLU A 104 -0.34 -7.26 10.24
CA GLU A 104 -0.43 -7.74 11.61
C GLU A 104 -0.53 -6.57 12.60
N ARG A 105 -1.52 -6.59 13.49
CA ARG A 105 -1.66 -5.58 14.55
C ARG A 105 -0.75 -5.94 15.72
N ILE A 106 0.23 -5.08 15.99
CA ILE A 106 1.23 -5.27 17.05
C ILE A 106 1.34 -4.05 17.95
N ARG A 107 1.89 -4.24 19.15
CA ARG A 107 2.20 -3.13 20.08
C ARG A 107 3.48 -2.42 19.66
N GLN A 108 3.64 -1.15 20.03
CA GLN A 108 4.83 -0.35 19.71
C GLN A 108 6.15 -1.06 20.08
N GLN A 109 6.25 -1.62 21.29
CA GLN A 109 7.46 -2.34 21.74
C GLN A 109 7.83 -3.53 20.85
N VAL A 110 6.83 -4.22 20.30
CA VAL A 110 7.04 -5.35 19.38
C VAL A 110 7.46 -4.84 18.00
N ALA A 111 6.92 -3.70 17.57
CA ALA A 111 7.31 -3.06 16.32
C ALA A 111 8.79 -2.65 16.36
N ASP A 112 9.25 -2.02 17.45
CA ASP A 112 10.65 -1.63 17.63
C ASP A 112 11.61 -2.84 17.62
N PHE A 113 11.18 -3.95 18.24
CA PHE A 113 11.94 -5.21 18.21
C PHE A 113 12.02 -5.79 16.80
N ARG A 114 10.89 -5.85 16.08
CA ARG A 114 10.81 -6.38 14.72
C ARG A 114 11.62 -5.54 13.73
N GLU A 115 11.56 -4.22 13.85
CA GLU A 115 12.34 -3.30 13.01
C GLU A 115 13.84 -3.60 13.13
N LYS A 116 14.37 -3.71 14.35
CA LYS A 116 15.78 -4.08 14.58
C LYS A 116 16.13 -5.45 13.99
N ALA A 117 15.22 -6.42 14.13
CA ALA A 117 15.43 -7.76 13.58
C ALA A 117 15.42 -7.76 12.04
N TYR A 118 14.55 -6.96 11.40
CA TYR A 118 14.48 -6.80 9.95
C TYR A 118 15.74 -6.13 9.41
N LEU A 119 16.22 -5.07 10.06
CA LEU A 119 17.49 -4.42 9.72
C LEU A 119 18.66 -5.42 9.79
N LYS A 120 18.78 -6.17 10.91
CA LYS A 120 19.84 -7.18 11.09
C LYS A 120 19.79 -8.30 10.04
N SER A 121 18.60 -8.61 9.53
CA SER A 121 18.38 -9.65 8.53
C SER A 121 18.50 -9.13 7.09
N GLY A 122 18.88 -7.86 6.89
CA GLY A 122 18.99 -7.22 5.58
C GLY A 122 17.64 -6.96 4.89
N ILE A 123 16.54 -7.07 5.63
CA ILE A 123 15.22 -6.62 5.16
C ILE A 123 15.20 -5.10 5.36
N GLY A 124 15.86 -4.38 4.45
CA GLY A 124 15.91 -2.92 4.41
C GLY A 124 14.58 -2.27 3.98
N SER A 125 13.45 -2.91 4.25
CA SER A 125 12.10 -2.39 3.97
C SER A 125 11.14 -2.86 5.07
N SER A 126 11.06 -2.11 6.16
CA SER A 126 10.04 -2.19 7.21
C SER A 126 8.70 -1.60 6.76
N TYR A 127 7.66 -2.44 6.67
CA TYR A 127 6.32 -2.01 6.24
C TYR A 127 5.41 -1.72 7.45
N LEU A 128 5.90 -0.87 8.35
CA LEU A 128 5.25 -0.51 9.61
C LEU A 128 4.39 0.75 9.44
N PHE A 129 3.14 0.71 9.90
CA PHE A 129 2.22 1.84 9.86
C PHE A 129 1.64 2.10 11.26
N ARG A 130 1.92 3.27 11.85
CA ARG A 130 1.41 3.65 13.17
C ARG A 130 -0.06 4.08 13.09
N ILE A 131 -0.94 3.40 13.84
CA ILE A 131 -2.37 3.77 13.96
C ILE A 131 -2.60 4.71 15.14
N ASP A 132 -1.96 4.41 16.26
CA ASP A 132 -1.98 5.21 17.47
C ASP A 132 -0.67 4.99 18.24
N GLU A 133 -0.49 5.67 19.37
CA GLU A 133 0.75 5.62 20.17
C GLU A 133 1.15 4.19 20.59
N ASN A 134 0.17 3.30 20.75
CA ASN A 134 0.40 1.95 21.28
C ASN A 134 0.25 0.85 20.22
N THR A 135 -0.27 1.17 19.03
CA THR A 135 -0.58 0.19 17.99
C THR A 135 0.06 0.54 16.65
N VAL A 136 0.76 -0.45 16.11
CA VAL A 136 1.36 -0.44 14.78
C VAL A 136 0.78 -1.59 13.96
N ILE A 137 0.61 -1.38 12.65
CA ILE A 137 0.31 -2.43 11.67
C ILE A 137 1.60 -2.78 10.94
N ASP A 138 1.99 -4.05 10.98
CA ASP A 138 3.16 -4.58 10.30
C ASP A 138 2.74 -5.41 9.08
N ALA A 139 3.03 -4.90 7.89
CA ALA A 139 2.73 -5.58 6.62
C ALA A 139 3.95 -6.29 6.01
N THR A 140 5.05 -6.45 6.76
CA THR A 140 6.33 -6.94 6.23
C THR A 140 6.27 -8.39 5.80
N LYS A 141 5.64 -9.25 6.62
CA LYS A 141 5.49 -10.68 6.34
C LYS A 141 4.07 -11.08 5.98
N LYS A 142 3.06 -10.45 6.60
CA LYS A 142 1.64 -10.66 6.30
C LYS A 142 1.00 -9.31 6.05
N GLY A 143 0.61 -9.05 4.82
CA GLY A 143 -0.02 -7.79 4.46
C GLY A 143 -0.64 -7.80 3.07
N GLY A 144 -1.41 -6.75 2.78
CA GLY A 144 -2.02 -6.56 1.46
C GLY A 144 -1.08 -5.92 0.45
N ILE A 145 -1.55 -5.80 -0.80
CA ILE A 145 -0.83 -5.11 -1.89
C ILE A 145 -0.67 -3.60 -1.64
N ALA A 146 -1.42 -3.03 -0.69
CA ALA A 146 -1.28 -1.63 -0.27
C ALA A 146 0.13 -1.29 0.27
N ARG A 147 0.91 -2.29 0.67
CA ARG A 147 2.31 -2.11 1.11
C ARG A 147 3.25 -1.59 0.02
N PHE A 148 2.84 -1.66 -1.25
CA PHE A 148 3.61 -1.20 -2.41
C PHE A 148 3.28 0.24 -2.84
N ILE A 149 2.44 0.96 -2.08
CA ILE A 149 2.17 2.37 -2.39
C ILE A 149 3.36 3.19 -1.91
N ASN A 150 4.05 3.85 -2.84
CA ASN A 150 5.29 4.58 -2.56
C ASN A 150 5.04 5.97 -1.97
N HIS A 151 6.12 6.54 -1.43
CA HIS A 151 6.11 7.93 -0.98
C HIS A 151 6.16 8.91 -2.17
N CYS A 152 5.39 9.99 -2.08
CA CYS A 152 5.62 11.19 -2.87
C CYS A 152 5.38 12.46 -2.05
N CYS A 153 6.23 13.47 -2.23
CA CYS A 153 6.07 14.79 -1.61
C CYS A 153 4.84 15.54 -2.15
N GLN A 154 4.40 15.21 -3.36
CA GLN A 154 3.16 15.69 -3.97
C GLN A 154 2.23 14.49 -4.26
N PRO A 155 1.58 13.95 -3.21
CA PRO A 155 0.91 12.65 -3.30
C PRO A 155 -0.40 12.68 -4.09
N SER A 156 -0.76 11.55 -4.70
CA SER A 156 -2.09 11.33 -5.30
C SER A 156 -3.12 10.85 -4.28
N CYS A 157 -2.67 10.27 -3.17
CA CYS A 157 -3.50 9.60 -2.16
C CYS A 157 -3.20 10.07 -0.73
N THR A 158 -4.14 9.82 0.18
CA THR A 158 -3.99 10.05 1.61
C THR A 158 -4.43 8.84 2.41
N ALA A 159 -3.73 8.54 3.50
CA ALA A 159 -4.12 7.53 4.46
C ALA A 159 -5.00 8.15 5.55
N LYS A 160 -6.16 7.54 5.81
CA LYS A 160 -7.07 7.93 6.90
C LYS A 160 -7.29 6.75 7.83
N ILE A 161 -7.27 7.03 9.13
CA ILE A 161 -7.63 6.04 10.15
C ILE A 161 -9.14 6.17 10.40
N ILE A 162 -9.86 5.09 10.15
CA ILE A 162 -11.31 5.00 10.38
C ILE A 162 -11.62 3.90 11.39
N LYS A 163 -12.75 4.02 12.09
CA LYS A 163 -13.22 2.98 13.03
C LYS A 163 -14.28 2.13 12.33
N VAL A 164 -14.02 0.83 12.18
CA VAL A 164 -14.96 -0.16 11.63
C VAL A 164 -15.16 -1.23 12.69
N GLU A 165 -16.41 -1.51 13.07
CA GLU A 165 -16.76 -2.51 14.10
C GLU A 165 -15.98 -2.32 15.42
N GLY A 166 -15.78 -1.06 15.82
CA GLY A 166 -15.04 -0.73 17.04
C GLY A 166 -13.52 -0.73 16.89
N GLN A 167 -12.96 -1.23 15.78
CA GLN A 167 -11.53 -1.33 15.54
C GLN A 167 -11.03 -0.24 14.58
N LYS A 168 -9.86 0.35 14.88
CA LYS A 168 -9.20 1.30 13.99
C LYS A 168 -8.55 0.57 12.81
N ARG A 169 -8.85 1.00 11.59
CA ARG A 169 -8.31 0.50 10.31
C ARG A 169 -7.70 1.66 9.51
N ILE A 170 -6.69 1.38 8.70
CA ILE A 170 -6.05 2.37 7.83
C ILE A 170 -6.59 2.20 6.42
N VAL A 171 -7.13 3.27 5.86
CA VAL A 171 -7.74 3.25 4.53
C VAL A 171 -7.13 4.33 3.66
N ILE A 172 -6.78 3.96 2.44
CA ILE A 172 -6.22 4.87 1.44
C ILE A 172 -7.36 5.46 0.61
N TYR A 173 -7.38 6.79 0.53
CA TYR A 173 -8.32 7.57 -0.26
C TYR A 173 -7.59 8.40 -1.32
N ALA A 174 -8.25 8.62 -2.46
CA ALA A 174 -7.77 9.53 -3.49
C ALA A 174 -7.84 10.99 -3.01
N LEU A 175 -6.74 11.74 -3.13
CA LEU A 175 -6.71 13.19 -2.83
C LEU A 175 -7.16 14.05 -4.00
N ARG A 176 -6.99 13.55 -5.22
CA ARG A 176 -7.40 14.14 -6.50
C ARG A 176 -7.89 13.03 -7.43
N ASP A 177 -8.36 13.39 -8.60
CA ASP A 177 -8.63 12.40 -9.65
C ASP A 177 -7.32 11.72 -10.09
N ILE A 178 -7.38 10.41 -10.27
CA ILE A 178 -6.26 9.54 -10.62
C ILE A 178 -6.62 8.86 -11.94
N ALA A 179 -5.74 8.96 -12.92
CA ALA A 179 -5.94 8.33 -14.21
C ALA A 179 -5.70 6.80 -14.14
N ALA A 180 -6.22 6.06 -15.11
CA ALA A 180 -5.84 4.66 -15.28
C ALA A 180 -4.33 4.56 -15.58
N ASN A 181 -3.70 3.52 -15.05
CA ASN A 181 -2.26 3.24 -15.09
C ASN A 181 -1.37 4.28 -14.39
N GLU A 182 -1.94 5.15 -13.55
CA GLU A 182 -1.18 6.09 -12.74
C GLU A 182 -0.69 5.43 -11.43
N GLU A 183 0.54 5.75 -11.02
CA GLU A 183 1.10 5.26 -9.75
C GLU A 183 0.43 5.95 -8.55
N LEU A 184 -0.04 5.13 -7.62
CA LEU A 184 -0.60 5.57 -6.35
C LEU A 184 0.55 5.92 -5.40
N THR A 185 0.49 7.11 -4.81
CA THR A 185 1.51 7.61 -3.88
C THR A 185 0.87 8.33 -2.71
N TYR A 186 1.48 8.27 -1.53
CA TYR A 186 1.04 9.03 -0.36
C TYR A 186 2.21 9.62 0.42
N ASP A 187 1.94 10.59 1.30
CA ASP A 187 2.95 11.11 2.21
C ASP A 187 3.12 10.16 3.41
N TYR A 188 4.33 9.64 3.60
CA TYR A 188 4.65 8.69 4.68
C TYR A 188 4.69 9.38 6.04
N LYS A 189 4.91 10.71 6.07
CA LYS A 189 4.97 11.51 7.29
C LYS A 189 5.97 10.95 8.31
N PHE A 190 7.17 10.58 7.85
CA PHE A 190 8.23 10.25 8.78
C PHE A 190 8.58 11.47 9.64
N GLU A 191 8.90 11.20 10.91
CA GLU A 191 9.36 12.21 11.85
C GLU A 191 10.68 12.79 11.32
N ARG A 192 10.86 14.10 11.48
CA ARG A 192 12.05 14.75 10.92
C ARG A 192 13.28 14.39 11.71
N GLU A 193 14.31 13.90 11.02
CA GLU A 193 15.60 13.63 11.64
C GLU A 193 16.49 14.88 11.54
N THR A 194 17.03 15.32 12.68
CA THR A 194 17.99 16.44 12.73
C THR A 194 19.42 16.01 12.39
N ASN A 195 19.70 14.72 12.46
CA ASN A 195 21.01 14.15 12.14
C ASN A 195 21.09 13.87 10.64
N ASP A 196 21.99 14.59 9.95
CA ASP A 196 22.17 14.49 8.50
C ASP A 196 22.51 13.08 8.01
N ASN A 197 23.19 12.28 8.84
CA ASN A 197 23.56 10.89 8.56
C ASN A 197 22.37 9.92 8.62
N GLU A 198 21.27 10.31 9.27
CA GLU A 198 20.08 9.44 9.43
C GLU A 198 18.96 9.80 8.45
N ARG A 199 19.16 10.85 7.63
CA ARG A 199 18.18 11.26 6.64
C ARG A 199 18.18 10.33 5.44
N VAL A 200 16.99 9.88 5.08
CA VAL A 200 16.73 9.00 3.95
C VAL A 200 16.32 9.85 2.75
N ARG A 201 17.06 9.72 1.65
CA ARG A 201 16.79 10.50 0.43
C ARG A 201 15.43 10.15 -0.15
N CYS A 202 14.67 11.17 -0.51
CA CYS A 202 13.41 11.02 -1.21
C CYS A 202 13.65 10.86 -2.72
N LEU A 203 13.13 9.77 -3.29
CA LEU A 203 13.31 9.43 -4.71
C LEU A 203 12.04 9.67 -5.55
N CYS A 204 11.08 10.46 -5.04
CA CYS A 204 9.78 10.61 -5.69
C CYS A 204 9.79 11.39 -7.02
N GLY A 205 10.85 12.14 -7.31
CA GLY A 205 11.00 12.90 -8.55
C GLY A 205 10.03 14.07 -8.74
N ALA A 206 9.21 14.41 -7.74
CA ALA A 206 8.27 15.52 -7.82
C ALA A 206 9.01 16.88 -7.91
N PRO A 207 8.50 17.87 -8.67
CA PRO A 207 9.14 19.17 -8.82
C PRO A 207 9.29 19.94 -7.50
N GLY A 208 8.36 19.74 -6.56
CA GLY A 208 8.40 20.30 -5.20
C GLY A 208 8.94 19.33 -4.13
N CYS A 209 9.81 18.39 -4.50
CA CYS A 209 10.35 17.40 -3.56
C CYS A 209 11.19 18.06 -2.45
N LYS A 210 11.01 17.62 -1.21
CA LYS A 210 11.77 18.08 -0.04
C LYS A 210 13.22 17.57 0.00
N GLY A 211 13.57 16.61 -0.88
CA GLY A 211 14.89 15.96 -0.94
C GLY A 211 15.04 14.76 0.00
N TYR A 212 14.38 14.77 1.16
CA TYR A 212 14.42 13.69 2.15
C TYR A 212 13.02 13.28 2.62
N LEU A 213 12.89 12.02 3.07
CA LEU A 213 11.65 11.44 3.59
C LEU A 213 11.38 11.88 5.04
N ASN A 214 12.47 12.04 5.81
CA ASN A 214 12.57 12.47 7.20
C ASN A 214 13.48 13.70 7.28
#